data_AF-D2PXR5-F1
#
_entry.id   AF-D2PXR5-F1
#
_cell.length_a   1.000
_cell.length_b   1.000
_cell.length_c   1.000
_cell.angle_alpha   90.00
_cell.angle_beta   90.00
_cell.angle_gamma   90.00
#
_symmetry.space_group_name_H-M   'P 1'
#
loop_
_entity.id
_entity.type
_entity.pdbx_description
1 polymer ?
#
loop_
_entity_poly.entity_id
_entity_poly.type
_entity_poly.pdbx_seq_one_letter_code
_entity_poly.pdbx_strand_id
1 'polypeptide(L)'
;MRPRMFELVRHRDLSGVSGTGVVAEGCVFTDGSVALRWRGNNPATAVWPDIDSVLAVHGHQGATEVHWLEADSSTPDEPGDGRPETEQETRSALDELDHLFGVQHAVRPPGAIADPGFPGAHTRGWAGARHLR
;
A
#
# COMPACT_ATOMS: atom_id res chain seq x y z
N MET A 1 17.61 4.64 10.65
CA MET A 1 17.34 4.64 9.19
C MET A 1 15.86 4.90 8.96
N ARG A 2 15.47 5.34 7.75
CA ARG A 2 14.07 5.49 7.34
C ARG A 2 13.75 4.45 6.25
N PRO A 3 12.47 4.06 6.06
CA PRO A 3 12.09 3.23 4.93
C PRO A 3 12.50 3.88 3.60
N ARG A 4 12.93 3.06 2.63
CA ARG A 4 13.30 3.51 1.28
C ARG A 4 12.18 3.21 0.32
N MET A 5 11.72 4.22 -0.41
CA MET A 5 10.61 4.09 -1.36
C MET A 5 11.12 3.71 -2.76
N PHE A 6 10.30 3.01 -3.52
CA PHE A 6 10.59 2.64 -4.90
C PHE A 6 9.32 2.51 -5.74
N GLU A 7 9.50 2.54 -7.05
CA GLU A 7 8.52 2.14 -8.05
C GLU A 7 8.95 0.83 -8.71
N LEU A 8 7.99 -0.05 -8.97
CA LEU A 8 8.20 -1.28 -9.73
C LEU A 8 7.79 -1.02 -11.19
N VAL A 9 8.77 -1.03 -12.09
CA VAL A 9 8.60 -0.63 -13.49
C VAL A 9 8.64 -1.86 -14.38
N ARG A 10 7.57 -2.07 -15.16
CA ARG A 10 7.43 -3.15 -16.14
C ARG A 10 7.76 -2.63 -17.54
N HIS A 11 8.82 -3.15 -18.16
CA HIS A 11 9.18 -2.81 -19.54
C HIS A 11 8.47 -3.68 -20.57
N ARG A 12 8.14 -4.94 -20.22
CA ARG A 12 7.45 -5.87 -21.11
C ARG A 12 6.36 -6.61 -20.38
N ASP A 13 5.14 -6.55 -20.91
CA ASP A 13 4.02 -7.30 -20.38
C ASP A 13 3.78 -8.58 -21.19
N LEU A 14 4.46 -9.66 -20.81
CA LEU A 14 4.34 -10.96 -21.48
C LEU A 14 2.98 -11.63 -21.23
N SER A 15 2.26 -11.24 -20.17
CA SER A 15 0.96 -11.83 -19.85
C SER A 15 -0.22 -11.08 -20.47
N GLY A 16 -0.02 -9.81 -20.85
CA GLY A 16 -1.09 -8.92 -21.35
C GLY A 16 -2.09 -8.48 -20.27
N VAL A 17 -1.79 -8.70 -18.99
CA VAL A 17 -2.70 -8.43 -17.87
C VAL A 17 -2.42 -7.07 -17.22
N SER A 18 -1.15 -6.70 -17.07
CA SER A 18 -0.75 -5.58 -16.19
C SER A 18 -0.37 -4.32 -16.95
N GLY A 19 -0.12 -4.42 -18.25
CA GLY A 19 0.48 -3.35 -19.04
C GLY A 19 1.95 -3.10 -18.68
N THR A 20 2.50 -2.04 -19.27
CA THR A 20 3.88 -1.56 -19.07
C THR A 20 3.90 -0.23 -18.33
N GLY A 21 5.05 0.17 -17.79
CA GLY A 21 5.23 1.37 -16.97
C GLY A 21 5.27 1.05 -15.49
N VAL A 22 4.92 2.01 -14.63
CA VAL A 22 4.89 1.79 -13.18
C VAL A 22 3.68 0.94 -12.81
N VAL A 23 3.93 -0.32 -12.46
CA VAL A 23 2.88 -1.29 -12.12
C VAL A 23 2.62 -1.39 -10.62
N ALA A 24 3.57 -0.96 -9.80
CA ALA A 24 3.41 -0.87 -8.34
C ALA A 24 4.31 0.21 -7.75
N GLU A 25 3.94 0.66 -6.57
CA GLU A 25 4.80 1.43 -5.66
C GLU A 25 5.12 0.59 -4.43
N GLY A 26 6.25 0.84 -3.78
CA GLY A 26 6.61 0.11 -2.59
C GLY A 26 7.58 0.84 -1.69
N CYS A 27 7.77 0.29 -0.50
CA CYS A 27 8.81 0.72 0.41
C CYS A 27 9.48 -0.49 1.07
N VAL A 28 10.79 -0.38 1.28
CA VAL A 28 11.58 -1.32 2.07
C VAL A 28 11.78 -0.71 3.44
N PHE A 29 11.26 -1.37 4.47
CA PHE A 29 11.39 -0.98 5.86
C PHE A 29 12.81 -1.25 6.36
N THR A 30 13.12 -0.69 7.52
CA THR A 30 14.46 -0.78 8.11
C THR A 30 14.84 -2.18 8.58
N ASP A 31 13.86 -3.08 8.72
CA ASP A 31 14.06 -4.50 9.00
C ASP A 31 14.22 -5.36 7.73
N GLY A 32 14.15 -4.75 6.55
CA GLY A 32 14.25 -5.42 5.25
C GLY A 32 12.90 -5.82 4.64
N SER A 33 11.82 -5.85 5.44
CA SER A 33 10.49 -6.18 4.93
C SER A 33 10.00 -5.14 3.92
N VAL A 34 9.10 -5.56 3.02
CA VAL A 34 8.64 -4.73 1.91
C VAL A 34 7.11 -4.65 1.90
N ALA A 35 6.57 -3.44 1.85
CA ALA A 35 5.18 -3.23 1.44
C ALA A 35 5.14 -2.87 -0.04
N LEU A 36 4.27 -3.54 -0.81
CA LEU A 36 4.08 -3.31 -2.23
C LEU A 36 2.60 -3.05 -2.52
N ARG A 37 2.31 -1.97 -3.24
CA ARG A 37 0.97 -1.56 -3.66
C ARG A 37 0.87 -1.59 -5.18
N TRP A 38 0.11 -2.55 -5.68
CA TRP A 38 -0.20 -2.68 -7.11
C TRP A 38 -1.12 -1.55 -7.57
N ARG A 39 -0.79 -0.97 -8.74
CA ARG A 39 -1.60 0.03 -9.44
C ARG A 39 -2.52 -0.65 -10.48
N GLY A 40 -3.45 0.12 -11.06
CA GLY A 40 -4.35 -0.34 -12.11
C GLY A 40 -5.77 -0.67 -11.61
N ASN A 41 -6.53 -1.44 -12.41
CA ASN A 41 -7.96 -1.67 -12.19
C ASN A 41 -8.29 -2.51 -10.94
N ASN A 42 -7.35 -3.35 -10.48
CA ASN A 42 -7.53 -4.22 -9.33
C ASN A 42 -6.40 -3.96 -8.33
N PRO A 43 -6.40 -2.81 -7.64
CA PRO A 43 -5.31 -2.46 -6.73
C PRO A 43 -5.30 -3.41 -5.54
N ALA A 44 -4.10 -3.87 -5.17
CA ALA A 44 -3.88 -4.77 -4.05
C ALA A 44 -2.60 -4.40 -3.31
N THR A 45 -2.55 -4.69 -2.02
CA THR A 45 -1.36 -4.51 -1.20
C THR A 45 -0.83 -5.88 -0.76
N ALA A 46 0.48 -6.08 -0.87
CA ALA A 46 1.16 -7.28 -0.42
C ALA A 46 2.37 -6.91 0.45
N VAL A 47 2.72 -7.79 1.38
CA VAL A 47 3.92 -7.67 2.22
C VAL A 47 4.86 -8.82 1.88
N TRP A 48 6.14 -8.52 1.74
CA TRP A 48 7.21 -9.46 1.40
C TRP A 48 8.33 -9.41 2.43
N PRO A 49 9.11 -10.49 2.61
CA PRO A 49 10.21 -10.51 3.55
C PRO A 49 11.38 -9.61 3.12
N ASP A 50 11.59 -9.45 1.81
CA ASP A 50 12.68 -8.68 1.22
C ASP A 50 12.39 -8.32 -0.25
N ILE A 51 13.20 -7.43 -0.82
CA ILE A 51 13.07 -6.97 -2.22
C ILE A 51 13.45 -8.06 -3.23
N ASP A 52 14.33 -8.98 -2.86
CA ASP A 52 14.76 -10.08 -3.73
C ASP A 52 13.60 -11.05 -3.99
N SER A 53 12.76 -11.30 -2.99
CA SER A 53 11.54 -12.10 -3.11
C SER A 53 10.53 -11.45 -4.05
N VAL A 54 10.40 -10.12 -4.03
CA VAL A 54 9.57 -9.37 -4.99
C VAL A 54 10.09 -9.58 -6.42
N LEU A 55 11.41 -9.43 -6.63
CA LEU A 55 12.03 -9.58 -7.95
C LEU A 55 12.06 -11.02 -8.44
N ALA A 56 12.17 -12.01 -7.56
CA ALA A 56 12.12 -13.42 -7.90
C ALA A 56 10.77 -13.79 -8.53
N VAL A 57 9.67 -13.23 -8.00
CA VAL A 57 8.31 -13.52 -8.49
C VAL A 57 7.91 -12.57 -9.64
N HIS A 58 8.32 -11.31 -9.60
CA HIS A 58 7.80 -10.28 -10.52
C HIS A 58 8.81 -9.73 -11.53
N GLY A 59 10.11 -10.00 -11.35
CA GLY A 59 11.20 -9.47 -12.19
C GLY A 59 11.21 -10.00 -13.62
N HIS A 60 10.75 -11.24 -13.83
CA HIS A 60 10.59 -11.88 -15.15
C HIS A 60 11.79 -11.63 -16.11
N GLN A 61 13.00 -12.08 -15.72
CA GLN A 61 14.23 -11.92 -16.53
C GLN A 61 14.53 -10.48 -16.97
N GLY A 62 14.27 -9.49 -16.10
CA GLY A 62 14.49 -8.07 -16.39
C GLY A 62 13.34 -7.40 -17.14
N ALA A 63 12.20 -8.08 -17.31
CA ALA A 63 10.99 -7.44 -17.82
C ALA A 63 10.37 -6.48 -16.78
N THR A 64 10.73 -6.61 -15.51
CA THR A 64 10.35 -5.70 -14.43
C THR A 64 11.56 -5.35 -13.56
N GLU A 65 11.72 -4.07 -13.23
CA GLU A 65 12.84 -3.52 -12.46
C GLU A 65 12.36 -2.62 -11.31
N VAL A 66 13.22 -2.42 -10.32
CA VAL A 66 12.97 -1.53 -9.17
C VAL A 66 13.67 -0.20 -9.40
N HIS A 67 12.90 0.88 -9.39
CA HIS A 67 13.38 2.25 -9.47
C HIS A 67 13.28 2.91 -8.10
N TRP A 68 14.42 3.17 -7.45
CA TRP A 68 14.44 3.82 -6.13
C TRP A 68 14.09 5.29 -6.24
N LEU A 69 13.26 5.76 -5.31
CA LEU A 69 12.95 7.17 -5.16
C LEU A 69 13.94 7.80 -4.18
N GLU A 70 14.53 8.92 -4.58
CA GLU A 70 15.32 9.73 -3.66
C GLU A 70 14.40 10.26 -2.56
N ALA A 71 14.81 10.11 -1.31
CA ALA A 71 14.11 10.78 -0.23
C ALA A 71 14.43 12.26 -0.39
N ASP A 72 13.44 13.07 -0.78
CA ASP A 72 13.60 14.53 -0.77
C ASP A 72 14.16 14.91 0.60
N SER A 73 15.42 15.34 0.63
CA SER A 73 16.00 16.00 1.78
C SER A 73 15.36 17.38 1.81
N SER A 74 14.09 17.46 2.18
CA SER A 74 13.50 18.73 2.56
C SER A 74 14.41 19.29 3.65
N THR A 75 15.05 20.38 3.25
CA THR A 75 15.87 21.28 4.05
C THR A 75 15.31 21.35 5.46
N PRO A 76 16.14 21.29 6.53
CA PRO A 76 15.67 21.66 7.85
C PRO A 76 14.95 23.00 7.70
N ASP A 77 13.70 23.09 8.17
CA ASP A 77 13.01 24.36 8.32
C ASP A 77 14.03 25.37 8.87
N GLU A 78 14.34 26.42 8.09
CA GLU A 78 15.09 27.53 8.64
C GLU A 78 14.34 27.99 9.89
N PRO A 79 15.02 28.33 10.99
CA PRO A 79 14.35 28.80 12.20
C PRO A 79 13.51 30.02 11.83
N GLY A 80 12.20 29.81 11.77
CA GLY A 80 11.22 30.85 11.57
C GLY A 80 11.50 32.00 12.53
N ASP A 81 11.44 33.19 11.98
CA ASP A 81 11.69 34.49 12.58
C ASP A 81 10.70 34.83 13.72
N GLY A 82 10.74 34.08 14.82
CA GLY A 82 10.30 34.54 16.14
C GLY A 82 8.88 35.12 16.22
N ARG A 83 7.94 34.70 15.37
CA ARG A 83 6.54 35.07 15.54
C ARG A 83 5.91 34.12 16.56
N PRO A 84 5.34 34.61 17.68
CA PRO A 84 4.72 33.72 18.65
C PRO A 84 3.48 33.06 18.03
N GLU A 85 3.56 31.76 17.80
CA GLU A 85 2.43 30.89 17.52
C GLU A 85 1.51 30.93 18.75
N THR A 86 0.41 31.67 18.65
CA THR A 86 -0.53 31.81 19.76
C THR A 86 -1.25 30.49 19.99
N GLU A 87 -1.30 30.03 21.25
CA GLU A 87 -1.96 28.80 21.74
C GLU A 87 -3.41 28.56 21.23
N GLN A 88 -4.03 29.59 20.65
CA GLN A 88 -5.34 29.57 20.03
C GLN A 88 -5.37 28.70 18.74
N GLU A 89 -4.31 28.73 17.93
CA GLU A 89 -4.25 28.01 16.64
C GLU A 89 -4.06 26.51 16.85
N THR A 90 -3.26 26.12 17.85
CA THR A 90 -3.01 24.71 18.18
C THR A 90 -4.25 24.02 18.76
N ARG A 91 -5.06 24.73 19.56
CA ARG A 91 -6.34 24.20 20.06
C ARG A 91 -7.36 24.02 18.94
N SER A 92 -7.42 24.95 18.00
CA SER A 92 -8.34 24.84 16.84
C SER A 92 -8.01 23.64 15.95
N ALA A 93 -6.72 23.37 15.71
CA ALA A 93 -6.30 22.23 14.90
C ALA A 93 -6.57 20.87 15.59
N LEU A 94 -6.43 20.80 16.92
CA LEU A 94 -6.76 19.60 17.68
C LEU A 94 -8.28 19.35 17.73
N ASP A 95 -9.10 20.39 17.88
CA ASP A 95 -10.56 20.28 17.84
C ASP A 95 -11.08 19.83 16.46
N GLU A 96 -10.44 20.27 15.36
CA GLU A 96 -10.79 19.81 14.01
C GLU A 96 -10.48 18.32 13.79
N LEU A 97 -9.35 17.82 14.33
CA LEU A 97 -9.02 16.40 14.27
C LEU A 97 -10.00 15.55 15.10
N ASP A 98 -10.39 16.01 16.29
CA ASP A 98 -11.35 15.31 17.14
C ASP A 98 -12.73 15.21 16.46
N HIS A 99 -13.14 16.26 15.74
CA HIS A 99 -14.33 16.24 14.90
C HIS A 99 -14.23 15.29 13.70
N LEU A 100 -13.05 15.13 13.10
CA LEU A 100 -12.83 14.23 11.97
C LEU A 100 -12.97 12.75 12.39
N PHE A 101 -12.47 12.38 13.56
CA PHE A 101 -12.58 11.01 14.09
C PHE A 101 -13.94 10.71 14.73
N GLY A 102 -14.72 11.71 15.13
CA GLY A 102 -16.06 11.54 15.68
C GLY A 102 -17.12 11.06 14.68
N VAL A 103 -16.90 11.25 13.37
CA VAL A 103 -17.94 11.01 12.34
C VAL A 103 -17.79 9.66 11.62
N GLN A 104 -16.71 8.89 11.83
CA GLN A 104 -16.53 7.60 11.17
C GLN A 104 -16.73 6.37 12.07
N HIS A 105 -17.80 5.66 11.72
CA HIS A 105 -18.13 4.25 12.01
C HIS A 105 -18.87 3.96 13.31
N ALA A 106 -20.20 4.05 13.24
CA ALA A 106 -21.06 3.16 14.01
C ALA A 106 -20.69 1.71 13.64
N VAL A 107 -19.90 1.06 14.50
CA VAL A 107 -19.62 -0.37 14.43
C VAL A 107 -20.96 -1.10 14.51
N ARG A 108 -21.30 -1.89 13.49
CA ARG A 108 -22.48 -2.78 13.54
C ARG A 108 -22.32 -3.71 14.76
N PRO A 109 -23.32 -3.81 15.65
CA PRO A 109 -23.24 -4.78 16.74
C PRO A 109 -23.18 -6.21 16.17
N PRO A 110 -22.39 -7.11 16.78
CA PRO A 110 -22.33 -8.50 16.36
C PRO A 110 -23.68 -9.16 16.66
N GLY A 111 -24.48 -9.39 15.62
CA GLY A 111 -25.78 -10.05 15.78
C GLY A 111 -26.71 -10.04 14.56
N ALA A 112 -26.45 -9.23 13.53
CA ALA A 112 -27.30 -9.18 12.34
C ALA A 112 -26.72 -10.02 11.18
N ILE A 113 -26.64 -11.34 11.36
CA ILE A 113 -26.62 -12.29 10.23
C ILE A 113 -28.00 -12.95 10.21
N ALA A 114 -28.96 -12.29 9.56
CA ALA A 114 -30.08 -13.00 8.98
C ALA A 114 -29.64 -13.34 7.56
N ASP A 115 -29.41 -14.62 7.30
CA ASP A 115 -29.04 -15.18 6.00
C ASP A 115 -30.26 -15.10 5.07
N PRO A 116 -30.27 -14.27 4.00
CA PRO A 116 -31.25 -14.43 2.96
C PRO A 116 -30.77 -15.61 2.10
N GLY A 117 -31.32 -16.80 2.37
CA GLY A 117 -30.94 -18.04 1.72
C GLY A 117 -30.73 -17.88 0.21
N PHE A 118 -29.54 -18.24 -0.27
CA PHE A 118 -29.21 -18.27 -1.69
C PHE A 118 -29.93 -19.42 -2.39
N PRO A 119 -30.75 -19.17 -3.43
CA PRO A 119 -31.09 -20.20 -4.38
C PRO A 119 -29.97 -20.32 -5.44
N GLY A 120 -29.38 -21.50 -5.56
CA GLY A 120 -28.63 -21.91 -6.75
C GLY A 120 -27.12 -22.04 -6.58
N ALA A 121 -26.66 -23.18 -6.08
CA ALA A 121 -25.26 -23.59 -6.14
C ALA A 121 -24.89 -24.01 -7.57
N HIS A 122 -23.92 -23.35 -8.19
CA HIS A 122 -23.10 -23.94 -9.25
C HIS A 122 -21.62 -23.75 -8.91
N THR A 123 -20.99 -24.88 -8.59
CA THR A 123 -19.58 -25.03 -8.25
C THR A 123 -18.71 -24.94 -9.50
N ARG A 124 -17.75 -24.01 -9.52
CA ARG A 124 -16.49 -24.18 -10.27
C ARG A 124 -15.32 -23.73 -9.40
N GLY A 125 -14.63 -24.72 -8.85
CA GLY A 125 -13.48 -24.53 -7.98
C GLY A 125 -12.25 -24.06 -8.74
N TRP A 126 -11.46 -23.19 -8.10
CA TRP A 126 -10.08 -22.94 -8.49
C TRP A 126 -9.21 -24.08 -7.93
N ALA A 127 -8.62 -24.86 -8.82
CA ALA A 127 -7.67 -25.91 -8.48
C ALA A 127 -6.22 -25.37 -8.50
N GLY A 128 -5.51 -25.58 -7.40
CA GLY A 128 -4.14 -26.09 -7.43
C GLY A 128 -2.98 -25.10 -7.31
N ALA A 129 -2.33 -25.10 -6.15
CA ALA A 129 -0.87 -25.20 -6.08
C ALA A 129 -0.53 -26.06 -4.86
N ARG A 130 -0.15 -27.32 -5.12
CA ARG A 130 0.36 -28.24 -4.10
C ARG A 130 1.87 -28.09 -4.09
N HIS A 131 2.41 -27.71 -2.93
CA HIS A 131 3.84 -27.77 -2.67
C HIS A 131 4.35 -29.21 -2.81
N LEU A 132 5.41 -29.40 -3.60
CA LEU A 132 6.36 -30.46 -3.38
C LEU A 132 7.67 -29.83 -2.92
N ARG A 133 8.26 -30.50 -1.94
CA ARG A 133 9.45 -30.15 -1.16
C ARG A 133 10.70 -30.12 -2.01
#